data_AF-A0A1J9QBD9-F1
#
_entry.id   AF-A0A1J9QBD9-F1
#
_cell.length_a   1.000
_cell.length_b   1.000
_cell.length_c   1.000
_cell.angle_alpha   90.00
_cell.angle_beta   90.00
_cell.angle_gamma   90.00
#
_symmetry.space_group_name_H-M   'P 1'
#
loop_
_entity.id
_entity.type
_entity.pdbx_description
1 polymer ?
#
loop_
_entity_poly.entity_id
_entity_poly.type
_entity_poly.pdbx_seq_one_letter_code
_entity_poly.pdbx_strand_id
1 'polypeptide(L)'
;MDSIPTLISSSLTLLTLSISIHYHVHVRKNGILPYASTAIKANNYIYTCASLLFFVILVCSLELPLLRVFNVKGDDALHRFGIYLRNQDEQLRYIYHLSKIYEYIDILLVLATGGQIGWHFGFHHLTTPYLSYIRVLHHHAGWRLLASLNTLHHVFMYSYFGGIASFRRLLPFTGFLQLVVGLMGEGVILYNKSNNRKSVGDVAMWPHLVSMALFGTYLVLFAFELMELARKQKKSGRGNGADGVGGTDEKEDEANLLGKELKN
;
A
#
# COMPACT_ATOMS: atom_id res chain seq x y z
N MET A 1 -15.49 5.07 12.12
CA MET A 1 -14.75 5.93 11.16
C MET A 1 -15.27 5.60 9.79
N ASP A 2 -16.50 6.01 9.54
CA ASP A 2 -17.40 5.51 8.50
C ASP A 2 -18.28 6.67 8.01
N SER A 3 -17.81 7.89 8.20
CA SER A 3 -18.45 9.11 7.72
C SER A 3 -17.40 10.07 7.16
N ILE A 4 -17.80 10.88 6.19
CA ILE A 4 -16.95 11.94 5.62
C ILE A 4 -16.42 12.90 6.70
N PRO A 5 -17.23 13.40 7.67
CA PRO A 5 -16.71 14.25 8.74
C PRO A 5 -15.59 13.59 9.55
N THR A 6 -15.71 12.29 9.85
CA THR A 6 -14.67 11.57 10.59
C THR A 6 -13.38 11.44 9.77
N LEU A 7 -13.47 11.21 8.46
CA LEU A 7 -12.30 11.15 7.58
C LEU A 7 -11.61 12.51 7.47
N ILE A 8 -12.38 13.59 7.30
CA ILE A 8 -11.84 14.94 7.29
C ILE A 8 -11.15 15.23 8.62
N SER A 9 -11.81 14.93 9.75
CA SER A 9 -11.22 15.10 11.08
C SER A 9 -9.91 14.33 11.22
N SER A 10 -9.86 13.04 10.83
CA SER A 10 -8.64 12.24 10.90
C SER A 10 -7.51 12.80 10.03
N SER A 11 -7.84 13.36 8.85
CA SER A 11 -6.87 13.96 7.94
C SER A 11 -6.34 15.29 8.48
N LEU A 12 -7.20 16.10 9.09
CA LEU A 12 -6.79 17.33 9.78
C LEU A 12 -5.92 17.02 10.98
N THR A 13 -6.24 15.97 11.75
CA THR A 13 -5.39 15.48 12.84
C THR A 13 -4.02 15.05 12.32
N LEU A 14 -3.98 14.23 11.26
CA LEU A 14 -2.72 13.84 10.61
C LEU A 14 -1.90 15.06 10.19
N LEU A 15 -2.50 16.02 9.49
CA LEU A 15 -1.81 17.21 9.00
C LEU A 15 -1.27 18.05 10.16
N THR A 16 -2.07 18.26 11.20
CA THR A 16 -1.67 19.02 12.39
C THR A 16 -0.50 18.35 13.10
N LEU A 17 -0.56 17.02 13.30
CA LEU A 17 0.52 16.26 13.91
C LEU A 17 1.78 16.24 13.03
N SER A 18 1.62 16.08 11.71
CA SER A 18 2.74 16.07 10.76
C SER A 18 3.49 17.40 10.76
N ILE A 19 2.75 18.52 10.69
CA ILE A 19 3.32 19.87 10.79
C ILE A 19 3.98 20.06 12.15
N SER A 20 3.35 19.59 13.23
CA SER A 20 3.89 19.72 14.59
C SER A 20 5.22 18.98 14.74
N ILE A 21 5.31 17.73 14.26
CA ILE A 21 6.53 16.91 14.30
C ILE A 21 7.62 17.52 13.42
N HIS A 22 7.27 17.94 12.19
CA HIS A 22 8.23 18.43 11.20
C HIS A 22 8.76 19.84 11.54
N TYR A 23 7.88 20.79 11.87
CA TYR A 23 8.23 22.20 12.06
C TYR A 23 8.39 22.59 13.52
N HIS A 24 7.52 22.11 14.41
CA HIS A 24 7.34 22.75 15.71
C HIS A 24 7.98 22.04 16.90
N VAL A 25 8.14 20.72 16.91
CA VAL A 25 8.32 20.00 18.18
C VAL A 25 9.65 19.26 18.36
N HIS A 26 10.33 18.77 17.31
CA HIS A 26 11.60 18.08 17.60
C HIS A 26 12.60 18.03 16.45
N VAL A 27 12.24 17.60 15.25
CA VAL A 27 13.31 17.09 14.38
C VAL A 27 14.23 18.17 13.81
N ARG A 28 13.68 19.31 13.37
CA ARG A 28 14.52 20.42 12.89
C ARG A 28 15.32 21.14 13.98
N LYS A 29 14.91 21.09 15.24
CA LYS A 29 15.52 21.86 16.35
C LYS A 29 16.31 21.01 17.34
N ASN A 30 15.80 19.83 17.66
CA ASN A 30 16.26 18.91 18.71
C ASN A 30 16.77 17.57 18.15
N GLY A 31 16.63 17.32 16.84
CA GLY A 31 17.01 16.07 16.21
C GLY A 31 15.93 14.98 16.27
N ILE A 32 16.29 13.78 15.80
CA ILE A 32 15.40 12.63 15.63
C ILE A 32 14.76 12.24 16.98
N LEU A 33 13.47 11.89 16.97
CA LEU A 33 12.80 11.44 18.20
C LEU A 33 13.43 10.13 18.71
N PRO A 34 13.77 10.03 20.02
CA PRO A 34 14.28 8.79 20.61
C PRO A 34 13.34 7.61 20.33
N TYR A 35 13.91 6.45 20.01
CA TYR A 35 13.18 5.21 19.72
C TYR A 35 12.27 5.23 18.47
N ALA A 36 12.18 6.32 17.71
CA ALA A 36 11.36 6.38 16.50
C ALA A 36 11.74 5.29 15.48
N SER A 37 13.05 5.01 15.33
CA SER A 37 13.56 3.93 14.49
C SER A 37 13.16 2.53 14.98
N THR A 38 12.97 2.34 16.28
CA THR A 38 12.48 1.07 16.83
C THR A 38 10.97 0.95 16.63
N ALA A 39 10.23 2.05 16.86
CA ALA A 39 8.79 2.12 16.67
C ALA A 39 8.38 1.85 15.21
N ILE A 40 9.09 2.46 14.23
CA ILE A 40 8.81 2.21 12.80
C ILE A 40 9.03 0.75 12.43
N LYS A 41 10.11 0.11 12.91
CA LYS A 41 10.34 -1.33 12.67
C LYS A 41 9.25 -2.19 13.30
N ALA A 42 8.89 -1.92 14.56
CA ALA A 42 7.83 -2.65 15.25
C ALA A 42 6.48 -2.52 14.53
N ASN A 43 6.11 -1.31 14.12
CA ASN A 43 4.93 -1.03 13.31
C ASN A 43 4.94 -1.85 12.01
N ASN A 44 6.07 -1.85 11.28
CA ASN A 44 6.22 -2.60 10.04
C ASN A 44 6.06 -4.12 10.24
N TYR A 45 6.58 -4.69 11.33
CA TYR A 45 6.37 -6.12 11.64
C TYR A 45 4.91 -6.44 11.94
N ILE A 46 4.25 -5.61 12.75
CA ILE A 46 2.81 -5.76 13.06
C ILE A 46 1.99 -5.71 11.77
N TYR A 47 2.25 -4.70 10.92
CA TYR A 47 1.57 -4.54 9.65
C TYR A 47 1.80 -5.69 8.68
N THR A 48 3.01 -6.23 8.64
CA THR A 48 3.34 -7.39 7.81
C THR A 48 2.44 -8.58 8.19
N CYS A 49 2.38 -8.90 9.48
CA CYS A 49 1.57 -10.01 9.98
C CYS A 49 0.07 -9.76 9.74
N ALA A 50 -0.41 -8.54 10.04
CA ALA A 50 -1.80 -8.16 9.82
C ALA A 50 -2.18 -8.24 8.33
N SER A 51 -1.32 -7.72 7.44
CA SER A 51 -1.55 -7.74 5.99
C SER A 51 -1.55 -9.16 5.43
N LEU A 52 -0.66 -10.03 5.93
CA LEU A 52 -0.60 -11.42 5.49
C LEU A 52 -1.85 -12.19 5.91
N LEU A 53 -2.25 -12.04 7.18
CA LEU A 53 -3.48 -12.64 7.69
C LEU A 53 -4.69 -12.16 6.88
N PHE A 54 -4.78 -10.86 6.63
CA PHE A 54 -5.90 -10.28 5.91
C PHE A 54 -5.90 -10.68 4.42
N PHE A 55 -4.73 -10.79 3.79
CA PHE A 55 -4.60 -11.35 2.44
C PHE A 55 -5.14 -12.78 2.36
N VAL A 56 -4.75 -13.66 3.29
CA VAL A 56 -5.23 -15.05 3.35
C VAL A 56 -6.75 -15.08 3.53
N ILE A 57 -7.30 -14.28 4.44
CA ILE A 57 -8.75 -14.14 4.64
C ILE A 57 -9.44 -13.72 3.34
N LEU A 58 -8.93 -12.70 2.65
CA LEU A 58 -9.54 -12.22 1.42
C LEU A 58 -9.48 -13.27 0.31
N VAL A 59 -8.34 -13.94 0.11
CA VAL A 59 -8.19 -15.01 -0.89
C VAL A 59 -9.13 -16.19 -0.60
N CYS A 60 -9.26 -16.60 0.67
CA CYS A 60 -10.21 -17.64 1.06
C CYS A 60 -11.68 -17.21 0.87
N SER A 61 -11.97 -15.91 0.89
CA SER A 61 -13.31 -15.37 0.65
C SER A 61 -13.64 -15.13 -0.84
N LEU A 62 -12.65 -15.26 -1.75
CA LEU A 62 -12.88 -15.10 -3.18
C LEU A 62 -13.60 -16.32 -3.76
N GLU A 63 -14.65 -16.07 -4.54
CA GLU A 63 -15.26 -17.08 -5.41
C GLU A 63 -14.38 -17.31 -6.64
N LEU A 64 -13.20 -17.87 -6.44
CA LEU A 64 -12.33 -18.24 -7.56
C LEU A 64 -12.69 -19.66 -8.04
N PRO A 65 -13.02 -19.84 -9.33
CA PRO A 65 -13.08 -21.16 -9.96
C PRO A 65 -11.76 -21.94 -9.79
N LEU A 66 -10.63 -21.26 -9.55
CA LEU A 66 -9.31 -21.86 -9.34
C LEU A 66 -9.27 -22.87 -8.18
N LEU A 67 -9.94 -22.60 -7.05
CA LEU A 67 -10.00 -23.57 -5.94
C LEU A 67 -10.71 -24.87 -6.35
N ARG A 68 -11.74 -24.75 -7.21
CA ARG A 68 -12.45 -25.89 -7.79
C ARG A 68 -11.60 -26.64 -8.84
N VAL A 69 -10.67 -25.96 -9.52
CA VAL A 69 -9.72 -26.55 -10.48
C VAL A 69 -8.63 -27.38 -9.78
N PHE A 70 -8.19 -26.99 -8.57
CA PHE A 70 -7.16 -27.72 -7.85
C PHE A 70 -7.66 -29.01 -7.15
N ASN A 71 -8.96 -29.32 -7.22
CA ASN A 71 -9.58 -30.59 -6.78
C ASN A 71 -9.01 -31.13 -5.47
N VAL A 72 -8.86 -30.25 -4.48
CA VAL A 72 -8.20 -30.57 -3.21
C VAL A 72 -9.21 -31.35 -2.36
N LYS A 73 -8.91 -32.64 -2.09
CA LYS A 73 -9.74 -33.58 -1.31
C LYS A 73 -10.04 -33.20 0.16
N GLY A 74 -9.84 -31.94 0.56
CA GLY A 74 -10.20 -31.37 1.87
C GLY A 74 -11.26 -30.25 1.78
N ASP A 75 -11.96 -30.16 0.64
CA ASP A 75 -12.77 -29.02 0.20
C ASP A 75 -13.86 -28.56 1.17
N ASP A 76 -14.47 -29.45 1.97
CA ASP A 76 -15.70 -29.07 2.70
C ASP A 76 -15.44 -28.05 3.83
N ALA A 77 -14.31 -28.17 4.53
CA ALA A 77 -13.95 -27.23 5.61
C ALA A 77 -13.51 -25.86 5.07
N LEU A 78 -12.67 -25.83 4.04
CA LEU A 78 -12.20 -24.59 3.41
C LEU A 78 -13.35 -23.87 2.69
N HIS A 79 -14.23 -24.62 2.03
CA HIS A 79 -15.42 -24.07 1.39
C HIS A 79 -16.38 -23.46 2.41
N ARG A 80 -16.67 -24.16 3.53
CA ARG A 80 -17.47 -23.61 4.64
C ARG A 80 -16.84 -22.36 5.24
N PHE A 81 -15.52 -22.35 5.42
CA PHE A 81 -14.79 -21.19 5.91
C PHE A 81 -14.88 -20.00 4.93
N GLY A 82 -14.72 -20.23 3.63
CA GLY A 82 -14.88 -19.20 2.60
C GLY A 82 -16.30 -18.62 2.57
N ILE A 83 -17.33 -19.46 2.71
CA ILE A 83 -18.73 -19.01 2.84
C ILE A 83 -18.92 -18.17 4.11
N TYR A 84 -18.38 -18.61 5.25
CA TYR A 84 -18.44 -17.84 6.49
C TYR A 84 -17.82 -16.45 6.32
N LEU A 85 -16.62 -16.37 5.75
CA LEU A 85 -15.94 -15.09 5.49
C LEU A 85 -16.72 -14.21 4.51
N ARG A 86 -17.36 -14.80 3.49
CA ARG A 86 -18.22 -14.06 2.56
C ARG A 86 -19.42 -13.44 3.26
N ASN A 87 -20.00 -14.14 4.25
CA ASN A 87 -21.09 -13.63 5.07
C ASN A 87 -20.64 -12.49 6.01
N GLN A 88 -19.33 -12.28 6.19
CA GLN A 88 -18.75 -11.18 6.97
C GLN A 88 -18.24 -10.03 6.07
N ASP A 89 -18.77 -9.89 4.84
CA ASP A 89 -18.25 -8.91 3.87
C ASP A 89 -18.19 -7.47 4.42
N GLU A 90 -19.23 -7.05 5.13
CA GLU A 90 -19.29 -5.70 5.70
C GLU A 90 -18.18 -5.46 6.74
N GLN A 91 -17.96 -6.42 7.64
CA GLN A 91 -16.90 -6.36 8.64
C GLN A 91 -15.53 -6.35 7.97
N LEU A 92 -15.31 -7.18 6.94
CA LEU A 92 -14.04 -7.20 6.20
C LEU A 92 -13.78 -5.88 5.49
N ARG A 93 -14.79 -5.28 4.85
CA ARG A 93 -14.68 -3.96 4.22
C ARG A 93 -14.34 -2.88 5.24
N TYR A 94 -14.97 -2.93 6.41
CA TYR A 94 -14.68 -2.01 7.51
C TYR A 94 -13.26 -2.16 8.04
N ILE A 95 -12.79 -3.39 8.27
CA ILE A 95 -11.41 -3.68 8.70
C ILE A 95 -10.41 -3.17 7.66
N TYR A 96 -10.65 -3.41 6.37
CA TYR A 96 -9.78 -2.88 5.31
C TYR A 96 -9.75 -1.35 5.31
N HIS A 97 -10.91 -0.69 5.44
CA HIS A 97 -10.98 0.76 5.50
C HIS A 97 -10.21 1.32 6.70
N LEU A 98 -10.39 0.72 7.88
CA LEU A 98 -9.65 1.10 9.09
C LEU A 98 -8.14 0.93 8.93
N SER A 99 -7.70 -0.12 8.23
CA SER A 99 -6.27 -0.30 7.98
C SER A 99 -5.69 0.89 7.20
N LYS A 100 -6.43 1.47 6.25
CA LYS A 100 -6.00 2.65 5.49
C LYS A 100 -5.88 3.91 6.33
N ILE A 101 -6.75 4.06 7.34
CA ILE A 101 -6.61 5.18 8.29
C ILE A 101 -5.42 4.93 9.22
N TYR A 102 -5.21 3.69 9.66
CA TYR A 102 -4.07 3.34 10.51
C TYR A 102 -2.73 3.61 9.81
N GLU A 103 -2.67 3.56 8.48
CA GLU A 103 -1.46 3.84 7.69
C GLU A 103 -0.97 5.29 7.86
N TYR A 104 -1.79 6.20 8.39
CA TYR A 104 -1.35 7.54 8.83
C TYR A 104 -0.19 7.52 9.82
N ILE A 105 -0.07 6.45 10.62
CA ILE A 105 1.06 6.25 11.53
C ILE A 105 2.39 6.21 10.78
N ASP A 106 2.43 5.71 9.54
CA ASP A 106 3.66 5.62 8.77
C ASP A 106 4.23 7.01 8.43
N ILE A 107 3.36 7.96 8.06
CA ILE A 107 3.77 9.37 7.85
C ILE A 107 4.39 9.93 9.14
N LEU A 108 3.71 9.75 10.26
CA LEU A 108 4.17 10.28 11.55
C LEU A 108 5.51 9.68 11.96
N LEU A 109 5.70 8.37 11.76
CA LEU A 109 6.92 7.67 12.11
C LEU A 109 8.09 8.03 11.17
N VAL A 110 7.84 8.17 9.86
CA VAL A 110 8.85 8.67 8.91
C VAL A 110 9.33 10.05 9.32
N LEU A 111 8.40 10.97 9.59
CA LEU A 111 8.73 12.32 10.05
C LEU A 111 9.46 12.31 11.41
N ALA A 112 9.04 11.46 12.34
CA ALA A 112 9.67 11.31 13.65
C ALA A 112 11.13 10.81 13.56
N THR A 113 11.42 9.98 12.55
CA THR A 113 12.79 9.52 12.24
C THR A 113 13.63 10.55 11.49
N GLY A 114 13.06 11.69 11.12
CA GLY A 114 13.71 12.73 10.33
C GLY A 114 13.74 12.49 8.82
N GLY A 115 13.06 11.45 8.36
CA GLY A 115 12.87 11.20 6.94
C GLY A 115 11.95 12.22 6.28
N GLN A 116 12.06 12.30 4.96
CA GLN A 116 11.22 13.15 4.12
C GLN A 116 10.03 12.39 3.54
N ILE A 117 8.90 13.08 3.40
CA ILE A 117 7.69 12.52 2.79
C ILE A 117 7.73 12.77 1.29
N GLY A 118 7.92 11.71 0.51
CA GLY A 118 7.81 11.77 -0.95
C GLY A 118 6.39 12.05 -1.42
N TRP A 119 6.25 12.64 -2.61
CA TRP A 119 4.95 13.01 -3.19
C TRP A 119 4.01 11.82 -3.34
N HIS A 120 4.50 10.70 -3.88
CA HIS A 120 3.70 9.49 -4.03
C HIS A 120 3.19 8.98 -2.67
N PHE A 121 4.10 8.81 -1.72
CA PHE A 121 3.79 8.32 -0.38
C PHE A 121 2.77 9.20 0.35
N GLY A 122 2.99 10.52 0.40
CA GLY A 122 2.09 11.46 1.09
C GLY A 122 0.71 11.56 0.42
N PHE A 123 0.67 11.67 -0.91
CA PHE A 123 -0.60 11.73 -1.65
C PHE A 123 -1.40 10.43 -1.51
N HIS A 124 -0.73 9.27 -1.63
CA HIS A 124 -1.34 7.96 -1.46
C HIS A 124 -1.98 7.82 -0.09
N HIS A 125 -1.23 8.08 0.98
CA HIS A 125 -1.73 7.94 2.35
C HIS A 125 -2.89 8.89 2.61
N LEU A 126 -2.81 10.15 2.19
CA LEU A 126 -3.91 11.11 2.39
C LEU A 126 -5.21 10.71 1.68
N THR A 127 -5.12 10.11 0.48
CA THR A 127 -6.29 9.88 -0.38
C THR A 127 -6.84 8.45 -0.31
N THR A 128 -6.04 7.46 0.10
CA THR A 128 -6.47 6.05 0.16
C THR A 128 -7.59 5.78 1.18
N PRO A 129 -7.66 6.45 2.35
CA PRO A 129 -8.84 6.38 3.22
C PRO A 129 -10.12 6.85 2.51
N TYR A 130 -10.06 7.93 1.74
CA TYR A 130 -11.21 8.39 0.96
C TYR A 130 -11.57 7.43 -0.17
N LEU A 131 -10.55 6.88 -0.86
CA LEU A 131 -10.76 5.87 -1.88
C LEU A 131 -11.46 4.62 -1.31
N SER A 132 -10.96 4.09 -0.19
CA SER A 132 -11.56 2.92 0.47
C SER A 132 -12.94 3.22 1.04
N TYR A 133 -13.19 4.41 1.57
CA TYR A 133 -14.54 4.83 1.94
C TYR A 133 -15.52 4.75 0.76
N ILE A 134 -15.15 5.34 -0.37
CA ILE A 134 -16.00 5.41 -1.57
C ILE A 134 -16.16 4.01 -2.20
N ARG A 135 -15.06 3.30 -2.45
CA ARG A 135 -14.99 2.08 -3.28
C ARG A 135 -14.94 0.76 -2.52
N VAL A 136 -14.81 0.80 -1.20
CA VAL A 136 -14.81 -0.41 -0.38
C VAL A 136 -15.95 -0.39 0.63
N LEU A 137 -16.27 0.72 1.29
CA LEU A 137 -17.41 0.75 2.19
C LEU A 137 -18.74 0.88 1.43
N HIS A 138 -18.87 1.89 0.57
CA HIS A 138 -20.16 2.26 0.00
C HIS A 138 -20.45 1.63 -1.37
N HIS A 139 -19.47 1.61 -2.26
CA HIS A 139 -19.61 1.00 -3.57
C HIS A 139 -18.60 -0.13 -3.66
N HIS A 140 -18.96 -1.37 -3.37
CA HIS A 140 -17.96 -2.43 -3.11
C HIS A 140 -17.80 -3.45 -4.24
N ALA A 141 -18.36 -3.21 -5.42
CA ALA A 141 -18.19 -4.13 -6.55
C ALA A 141 -16.69 -4.37 -6.85
N GLY A 142 -16.28 -5.64 -6.85
CA GLY A 142 -14.91 -6.07 -7.15
C GLY A 142 -13.85 -5.76 -6.08
N TRP A 143 -14.23 -5.24 -4.91
CA TRP A 143 -13.29 -4.71 -3.91
C TRP A 143 -12.27 -5.75 -3.40
N ARG A 144 -12.68 -7.01 -3.23
CA ARG A 144 -11.85 -8.08 -2.65
C ARG A 144 -10.58 -8.35 -3.45
N LEU A 145 -10.66 -8.35 -4.77
CA LEU A 145 -9.49 -8.61 -5.62
C LEU A 145 -8.44 -7.50 -5.43
N LEU A 146 -8.89 -6.24 -5.45
CA LEU A 146 -8.01 -5.09 -5.25
C LEU A 146 -7.43 -5.05 -3.84
N ALA A 147 -8.25 -5.29 -2.82
CA ALA A 147 -7.80 -5.39 -1.44
C ALA A 147 -6.81 -6.56 -1.23
N SER A 148 -7.00 -7.69 -1.93
CA SER A 148 -6.07 -8.82 -1.88
C SER A 148 -4.71 -8.46 -2.46
N LEU A 149 -4.68 -7.83 -3.64
CA LEU A 149 -3.41 -7.40 -4.25
C LEU A 149 -2.72 -6.31 -3.43
N ASN A 150 -3.49 -5.39 -2.87
CA ASN A 150 -2.96 -4.35 -2.00
C ASN A 150 -2.37 -4.91 -0.69
N THR A 151 -3.11 -5.80 -0.01
CA THR A 151 -2.60 -6.46 1.21
C THR A 151 -1.38 -7.32 0.92
N LEU A 152 -1.34 -8.04 -0.20
CA LEU A 152 -0.15 -8.77 -0.64
C LEU A 152 1.05 -7.82 -0.88
N HIS A 153 0.83 -6.69 -1.55
CA HIS A 153 1.88 -5.69 -1.70
C HIS A 153 2.35 -5.16 -0.34
N HIS A 154 1.44 -4.91 0.59
CA HIS A 154 1.75 -4.45 1.95
C HIS A 154 2.57 -5.50 2.73
N VAL A 155 2.32 -6.80 2.56
CA VAL A 155 3.18 -7.85 3.13
C VAL A 155 4.64 -7.65 2.71
N PHE A 156 4.89 -7.51 1.40
CA PHE A 156 6.26 -7.36 0.90
C PHE A 156 6.88 -6.02 1.30
N MET A 157 6.11 -4.94 1.19
CA MET A 157 6.56 -3.57 1.50
C MET A 157 6.91 -3.42 2.98
N TYR A 158 6.01 -3.80 3.89
CA TYR A 158 6.29 -3.70 5.32
C TYR A 158 7.34 -4.70 5.78
N SER A 159 7.43 -5.89 5.18
CA SER A 159 8.54 -6.81 5.46
C SER A 159 9.88 -6.20 5.10
N TYR A 160 9.96 -5.54 3.93
CA TYR A 160 11.16 -4.84 3.50
C TYR A 160 11.52 -3.70 4.46
N PHE A 161 10.56 -2.84 4.80
CA PHE A 161 10.78 -1.75 5.77
C PHE A 161 11.00 -2.24 7.21
N GLY A 162 10.61 -3.47 7.54
CA GLY A 162 10.95 -4.16 8.78
C GLY A 162 12.41 -4.67 8.82
N GLY A 163 13.04 -4.85 7.66
CA GLY A 163 14.45 -5.25 7.51
C GLY A 163 14.72 -6.41 6.55
N ILE A 164 13.70 -6.98 5.90
CA ILE A 164 13.87 -8.12 4.98
C ILE A 164 14.24 -7.63 3.57
N ALA A 165 15.53 -7.40 3.35
CA ALA A 165 16.05 -6.81 2.11
C ALA A 165 15.70 -7.60 0.82
N SER A 166 15.52 -8.92 0.90
CA SER A 166 15.24 -9.78 -0.25
C SER A 166 13.97 -9.39 -1.02
N PHE A 167 12.99 -8.75 -0.36
CA PHE A 167 11.75 -8.33 -1.01
C PHE A 167 11.86 -7.04 -1.82
N ARG A 168 12.99 -6.32 -1.75
CA ARG A 168 13.21 -5.08 -2.52
C ARG A 168 12.91 -5.24 -4.02
N ARG A 169 13.26 -6.39 -4.60
CA ARG A 169 13.05 -6.69 -6.03
C ARG A 169 11.57 -6.89 -6.38
N LEU A 170 10.74 -7.28 -5.42
CA LEU A 170 9.31 -7.54 -5.63
C LEU A 170 8.46 -6.28 -5.50
N LEU A 171 8.94 -5.24 -4.82
CA LEU A 171 8.15 -4.03 -4.55
C LEU A 171 7.69 -3.31 -5.84
N PRO A 172 8.57 -3.06 -6.83
CA PRO A 172 8.13 -2.43 -8.08
C PRO A 172 7.07 -3.24 -8.81
N PHE A 173 7.27 -4.57 -8.87
CA PHE A 173 6.38 -5.48 -9.56
C PHE A 173 5.00 -5.54 -8.90
N THR A 174 4.96 -5.82 -7.60
CA THR A 174 3.69 -5.94 -6.85
C THR A 174 2.95 -4.62 -6.75
N GLY A 175 3.68 -3.50 -6.60
CA GLY A 175 3.12 -2.15 -6.61
C GLY A 175 2.48 -1.78 -7.95
N PHE A 176 3.16 -2.09 -9.05
CA PHE A 176 2.61 -1.87 -10.40
C PHE A 176 1.40 -2.78 -10.68
N LEU A 177 1.50 -4.07 -10.33
CA LEU A 177 0.44 -5.05 -10.56
C LEU A 177 -0.88 -4.64 -9.88
N GLN A 178 -0.85 -4.23 -8.61
CA GLN A 178 -2.06 -3.82 -7.92
C GLN A 178 -2.73 -2.59 -8.58
N LEU A 179 -1.93 -1.63 -9.07
CA LEU A 179 -2.44 -0.40 -9.69
C LEU A 179 -3.04 -0.66 -11.06
N VAL A 180 -2.38 -1.48 -11.88
CA VAL A 180 -2.89 -1.86 -13.21
C VAL A 180 -4.18 -2.68 -13.09
N VAL A 181 -4.20 -3.67 -12.20
CA VAL A 181 -5.43 -4.47 -11.98
C VAL A 181 -6.55 -3.58 -11.42
N GLY A 182 -6.22 -2.61 -10.55
CA GLY A 182 -7.15 -1.55 -10.09
C GLY A 182 -7.78 -0.79 -11.24
N LEU A 183 -6.96 -0.19 -12.10
CA LEU A 183 -7.42 0.58 -13.27
C LEU A 183 -8.25 -0.26 -14.24
N MET A 184 -7.78 -1.46 -14.58
CA MET A 184 -8.49 -2.36 -15.49
C MET A 184 -9.84 -2.79 -14.89
N GLY A 185 -9.89 -3.12 -13.61
CA GLY A 185 -11.11 -3.50 -12.90
C GLY A 185 -12.16 -2.40 -12.94
N GLU A 186 -11.78 -1.16 -12.62
CA GLU A 186 -12.67 0.00 -12.72
C GLU A 186 -13.14 0.25 -14.16
N GLY A 187 -12.24 0.09 -15.14
CA GLY A 187 -12.56 0.22 -16.56
C GLY A 187 -13.56 -0.80 -17.07
N VAL A 188 -13.42 -2.06 -16.68
CA VAL A 188 -14.36 -3.14 -17.02
C VAL A 188 -15.74 -2.85 -16.43
N ILE A 189 -15.82 -2.39 -15.18
CA ILE A 189 -17.10 -2.07 -14.54
C ILE A 189 -17.80 -0.91 -15.28
N LEU A 190 -17.07 0.15 -15.60
CA LEU A 190 -17.61 1.29 -16.35
C LEU A 190 -18.04 0.92 -17.77
N TYR A 191 -17.23 0.14 -18.48
CA TYR A 191 -17.54 -0.34 -19.84
C TYR A 191 -18.80 -1.20 -19.86
N ASN A 192 -18.89 -2.18 -18.95
CA ASN A 192 -20.04 -3.06 -18.85
C ASN A 192 -21.31 -2.28 -18.53
N LYS A 193 -21.24 -1.27 -17.65
CA LYS A 193 -22.39 -0.42 -17.35
C LYS A 193 -22.80 0.44 -18.54
N SER A 194 -21.84 1.02 -19.25
CA SER A 194 -22.11 1.87 -20.42
C SER A 194 -22.83 1.09 -21.54
N ASN A 195 -22.47 -0.18 -21.74
CA ASN A 195 -23.02 -1.02 -22.80
C ASN A 195 -24.31 -1.75 -22.39
N ASN A 196 -24.48 -2.09 -21.12
CA ASN A 196 -25.64 -2.83 -20.62
C ASN A 196 -26.64 -1.94 -19.86
N ARG A 197 -26.94 -0.74 -20.40
CA ARG A 197 -27.82 0.28 -19.78
C ARG A 197 -29.20 -0.23 -19.32
N LYS A 198 -29.65 -1.39 -19.77
CA LYS A 198 -30.99 -1.95 -19.48
C LYS A 198 -31.02 -3.06 -18.42
N SER A 199 -29.89 -3.63 -17.97
CA SER A 199 -29.89 -4.80 -17.06
C SER A 199 -29.12 -4.64 -15.75
N VAL A 200 -28.26 -3.63 -15.63
CA VAL A 200 -27.50 -3.35 -14.41
C VAL A 200 -28.13 -2.13 -13.75
N GLY A 201 -28.72 -2.30 -12.56
CA GLY A 201 -29.42 -1.25 -11.81
C GLY A 201 -28.55 -0.03 -11.44
N ASP A 202 -29.02 0.77 -10.49
CA ASP A 202 -28.48 2.08 -10.04
C ASP A 202 -27.04 2.08 -9.45
N VAL A 203 -26.09 1.35 -10.04
CA VAL A 203 -24.67 1.42 -9.68
C VAL A 203 -24.14 2.80 -10.06
N ALA A 204 -23.95 3.70 -9.10
CA ALA A 204 -23.42 5.04 -9.38
C ALA A 204 -22.09 4.97 -10.16
N MET A 205 -21.90 5.79 -11.20
CA MET A 205 -20.67 5.78 -12.02
C MET A 205 -19.55 6.60 -11.41
N TRP A 206 -19.91 7.69 -10.72
CA TRP A 206 -18.95 8.62 -10.14
C TRP A 206 -17.92 7.96 -9.19
N PRO A 207 -18.25 6.95 -8.36
CA PRO A 207 -17.27 6.29 -7.48
C PRO A 207 -16.15 5.64 -8.29
N HIS A 208 -16.52 4.96 -9.37
CA HIS A 208 -15.60 4.26 -10.26
C HIS A 208 -14.71 5.24 -11.05
N LEU A 209 -15.26 6.39 -11.46
CA LEU A 209 -14.49 7.46 -12.09
C LEU A 209 -13.48 8.08 -11.12
N VAL A 210 -13.88 8.38 -9.89
CA VAL A 210 -12.97 8.88 -8.84
C VAL A 210 -11.87 7.87 -8.55
N SER A 211 -12.23 6.58 -8.44
CA SER A 211 -11.28 5.48 -8.25
C SER A 211 -10.25 5.40 -9.37
N MET A 212 -10.71 5.45 -10.62
CA MET A 212 -9.84 5.39 -11.79
C MET A 212 -8.89 6.59 -11.84
N ALA A 213 -9.39 7.79 -11.53
CA ALA A 213 -8.55 8.99 -11.46
C ALA A 213 -7.47 8.87 -10.36
N LEU A 214 -7.84 8.37 -9.18
CA LEU A 214 -6.89 8.16 -8.07
C LEU A 214 -5.86 7.08 -8.40
N PHE A 215 -6.28 5.91 -8.91
CA PHE A 215 -5.34 4.88 -9.34
C PHE A 215 -4.41 5.35 -10.46
N GLY A 216 -4.92 6.12 -11.42
CA GLY A 216 -4.11 6.71 -12.48
C GLY A 216 -3.07 7.68 -11.92
N THR A 217 -3.46 8.51 -10.95
CA THR A 217 -2.54 9.42 -10.26
C THR A 217 -1.49 8.65 -9.47
N TYR A 218 -1.87 7.61 -8.73
CA TYR A 218 -0.94 6.74 -8.01
C TYR A 218 0.06 6.08 -8.96
N LEU A 219 -0.40 5.58 -10.11
CA LEU A 219 0.46 4.95 -11.11
C LEU A 219 1.50 5.92 -11.67
N VAL A 220 1.09 7.16 -11.99
CA VAL A 220 2.00 8.19 -12.48
C VAL A 220 3.04 8.57 -11.41
N LEU A 221 2.59 8.81 -10.18
CA LEU A 221 3.48 9.16 -9.07
C LEU A 221 4.47 8.03 -8.74
N PHE A 222 3.99 6.78 -8.75
CA PHE A 222 4.83 5.61 -8.56
C PHE A 222 5.86 5.44 -9.68
N ALA A 223 5.46 5.65 -10.94
CA ALA A 223 6.38 5.60 -12.07
C ALA A 223 7.47 6.66 -11.96
N PHE A 224 7.14 7.89 -11.55
CA PHE A 224 8.13 8.94 -11.32
C PHE A 224 9.11 8.59 -10.20
N GLU A 225 8.63 8.02 -9.11
CA GLU A 225 9.49 7.54 -8.02
C GLU A 225 10.47 6.46 -8.49
N LEU A 226 9.99 5.46 -9.25
CA LEU A 226 10.86 4.42 -9.83
C LEU A 226 11.89 5.00 -10.81
N MET A 227 11.48 5.97 -11.64
CA MET A 227 12.39 6.66 -12.56
C MET A 227 13.47 7.46 -11.82
N GLU A 228 13.11 8.11 -10.71
CA GLU A 228 14.08 8.83 -9.88
C GLU A 228 15.09 7.87 -9.25
N LEU A 229 14.64 6.74 -8.71
CA LEU A 229 15.50 5.70 -8.14
C LEU A 229 16.48 5.14 -9.19
N ALA A 230 15.99 4.83 -10.40
CA ALA A 230 16.82 4.34 -11.49
C ALA A 230 17.88 5.38 -11.94
N ARG A 231 17.51 6.67 -11.95
CA ARG A 231 18.46 7.76 -12.25
C ARG A 231 19.54 7.89 -11.19
N LYS A 232 19.20 7.77 -9.90
CA LYS A 232 20.16 7.80 -8.78
C LYS A 232 21.15 6.63 -8.86
N GLN A 233 20.66 5.41 -9.11
CA GLN A 233 21.52 4.24 -9.30
C GLN A 233 22.51 4.41 -10.46
N LYS A 234 22.05 4.94 -11.61
CA LYS A 234 22.92 5.19 -12.76
C LYS A 234 24.01 6.22 -12.47
N LYS A 235 23.74 7.22 -11.63
CA LYS A 235 24.73 8.23 -11.21
C LYS A 235 25.76 7.65 -10.24
N SER A 236 25.31 6.88 -9.25
CA SER A 236 26.19 6.21 -8.28
C SER A 236 27.12 5.19 -8.96
N GLY A 237 26.60 4.36 -9.87
CA GLY A 237 27.43 3.39 -10.62
C GLY A 237 28.40 4.01 -11.64
N ARG A 238 28.21 5.28 -12.03
CA ARG A 238 29.17 6.01 -12.88
C ARG A 238 30.30 6.68 -12.09
N GLY A 239 30.14 6.86 -10.78
CA GLY A 239 31.16 7.46 -9.91
C GLY A 239 32.29 6.50 -9.53
N ASN A 240 32.02 5.20 -9.45
CA ASN A 240 33.01 4.18 -9.05
C ASN A 240 33.81 3.57 -10.23
N GLY A 241 33.53 3.99 -11.47
CA GLY A 241 34.18 3.42 -12.67
C GLY A 241 35.37 4.22 -13.21
N ALA A 242 35.80 5.28 -12.53
CA ALA A 242 36.86 6.17 -13.02
C ALA A 242 38.22 6.00 -12.31
N ASP A 243 38.29 5.32 -11.17
CA ASP A 243 39.54 5.12 -10.44
C ASP A 243 39.66 3.67 -9.94
N GLY A 244 40.75 3.00 -10.31
CA GLY A 244 41.31 1.94 -9.47
C GLY A 244 41.11 0.50 -9.95
N VAL A 245 42.17 -0.03 -10.55
CA VAL A 245 42.46 -1.46 -10.68
C VAL A 245 42.48 -2.13 -9.29
N GLY A 246 41.74 -3.23 -9.14
CA GLY A 246 42.10 -4.34 -8.24
C GLY A 246 41.18 -4.61 -7.05
N GLY A 247 40.80 -5.88 -6.89
CA GLY A 247 40.49 -6.47 -5.59
C GLY A 247 39.02 -6.73 -5.30
N THR A 248 38.62 -7.98 -5.46
CA THR A 248 37.42 -8.60 -4.86
C THR A 248 37.23 -8.24 -3.39
N ASP A 249 36.16 -7.49 -3.05
CA ASP A 249 35.42 -7.56 -1.77
C ASP A 249 34.17 -6.62 -1.73
N GLU A 250 33.45 -6.44 -2.84
CA GLU A 250 32.37 -5.42 -2.94
C GLU A 250 30.98 -5.79 -2.37
N LYS A 251 30.78 -6.98 -1.77
CA LYS A 251 29.42 -7.43 -1.40
C LYS A 251 28.93 -7.00 -0.02
N GLU A 252 29.80 -6.59 0.91
CA GLU A 252 29.39 -6.21 2.27
C GLU A 252 29.11 -4.70 2.45
N ASP A 253 29.77 -3.83 1.67
CA ASP A 253 29.63 -2.38 1.85
C ASP A 253 28.40 -1.76 1.18
N GLU A 254 27.89 -2.37 0.11
CA GLU A 254 26.72 -1.87 -0.62
C GLU A 254 25.42 -1.97 0.22
N ALA A 255 25.35 -2.95 1.13
CA ALA A 255 24.23 -3.12 2.06
C ALA A 255 24.21 -2.07 3.18
N ASN A 256 25.38 -1.59 3.61
CA ASN A 256 25.52 -0.60 4.69
C ASN A 256 25.28 0.84 4.23
N LEU A 257 25.62 1.17 2.97
CA LEU A 257 25.37 2.50 2.40
C LEU A 257 23.88 2.75 2.12
N LEU A 258 23.17 1.74 1.59
CA LEU A 258 21.74 1.86 1.29
C LEU A 258 20.85 1.91 2.55
N GLY A 259 21.30 1.29 3.65
CA GLY A 259 20.65 1.41 4.97
C GLY A 259 20.84 2.77 5.64
N LYS A 260 21.85 3.54 5.22
CA LYS A 260 22.08 4.92 5.67
C LYS A 260 21.29 5.95 4.87
N GLU A 261 21.08 5.75 3.57
CA GLU A 261 20.36 6.74 2.74
C GLU A 261 18.84 6.69 2.89
N LEU A 262 18.26 5.56 3.30
CA LEU A 262 16.84 5.49 3.66
C LEU A 262 16.52 6.08 5.05
N LYS A 263 17.53 6.63 5.73
CA LYS A 263 17.39 7.35 7.00
C LYS A 263 17.51 8.88 6.85
N ASN A 264 17.68 9.40 5.63
CA ASN A 264 17.77 10.83 5.34
C ASN A 264 16.60 11.30 4.46
#